data_AF-A0A2W6S813-F1
#
_entry.id   AF-A0A2W6S813-F1
#
_cell.length_a   1.000
_cell.length_b   1.000
_cell.length_c   1.000
_cell.angle_alpha   90.00
_cell.angle_beta   90.00
_cell.angle_gamma   90.00
#
_symmetry.space_group_name_H-M   'P 1'
#
loop_
_entity.id
_entity.type
_entity.pdbx_description
1 polymer ?
#
loop_
_entity_poly.entity_id
_entity_poly.type
_entity_poly.pdbx_seq_one_letter_code
_entity_poly.pdbx_strand_id
1 'polypeptide(L)'
;MKRLTIMMLAAAMPATASTASTPAAWSGMHLAARRACIAAAGLRTPEVSAPLDFSDRSARTALLVRGTYPQRFMKGATGTFLCLYDRRTKTAEAMEAPGFAIDPARPGK
;
A
#
# COMPACT_ATOMS: atom_id res chain seq x y z
N MET A 1 -2.31 64.35 -19.47
CA MET A 1 -2.25 63.65 -18.16
C MET A 1 -3.67 63.24 -17.75
N LYS A 2 -4.01 61.95 -17.84
CA LYS A 2 -5.28 61.42 -17.31
C LYS A 2 -4.93 60.13 -16.60
N ARG A 3 -5.02 60.14 -15.26
CA ARG A 3 -4.70 59.00 -14.40
C ARG A 3 -5.84 57.99 -14.57
N LEU A 4 -5.60 56.92 -15.32
CA LEU A 4 -6.52 55.79 -15.38
C LEU A 4 -6.30 54.97 -14.10
N THR A 5 -7.24 55.08 -13.17
CA THR A 5 -7.26 54.32 -11.92
C THR A 5 -7.44 52.84 -12.25
N ILE A 6 -6.39 52.03 -12.02
CA ILE A 6 -6.45 50.58 -12.17
C ILE A 6 -7.23 50.03 -10.96
N MET A 7 -8.49 49.65 -11.20
CA MET A 7 -9.31 48.94 -10.23
C MET A 7 -8.76 47.51 -10.11
N MET A 8 -8.04 47.22 -9.03
CA MET A 8 -7.49 45.90 -8.75
C MET A 8 -8.65 44.97 -8.37
N LEU A 9 -9.16 44.22 -9.36
CA LEU A 9 -10.18 43.20 -9.16
C LEU A 9 -9.55 42.04 -8.38
N ALA A 10 -9.81 41.98 -7.07
CA ALA A 10 -9.37 40.88 -6.22
C ALA A 10 -10.07 39.60 -6.69
N ALA A 11 -9.36 38.78 -7.46
CA ALA A 11 -9.82 37.44 -7.80
C ALA A 11 -9.88 36.63 -6.50
N ALA A 12 -11.09 36.39 -6.00
CA ALA A 12 -11.33 35.44 -4.92
C ALA A 12 -10.90 34.06 -5.43
N MET A 13 -9.67 33.66 -5.11
CA MET A 13 -9.22 32.29 -5.32
C MET A 13 -10.11 31.40 -4.45
N PRO A 14 -10.91 30.49 -5.01
CA PRO A 14 -11.60 29.51 -4.19
C PRO A 14 -10.53 28.75 -3.41
N ALA A 15 -10.65 28.76 -2.08
CA ALA A 15 -9.81 27.96 -1.23
C ALA A 15 -10.02 26.50 -1.64
N THR A 16 -9.09 25.96 -2.41
CA THR A 16 -9.09 24.53 -2.73
C THR A 16 -8.95 23.83 -1.39
N ALA A 17 -10.03 23.20 -0.94
CA ALA A 17 -9.98 22.33 0.22
C ALA A 17 -8.83 21.35 -0.03
N SER A 18 -7.80 21.46 0.79
CA SER A 18 -6.67 20.55 0.74
C SER A 18 -7.22 19.16 1.02
N THR A 19 -7.40 18.35 -0.03
CA THR A 19 -7.76 16.94 0.10
C THR A 19 -6.54 16.21 0.62
N ALA A 20 -6.24 16.39 1.91
CA ALA A 20 -5.39 15.46 2.62
C ALA A 20 -6.01 14.06 2.44
N SER A 21 -5.17 13.06 2.17
CA SER A 21 -5.64 11.69 1.94
C SER A 21 -6.60 11.26 3.05
N THR A 22 -7.83 10.93 2.68
CA THR A 22 -8.85 10.50 3.64
C THR A 22 -8.55 9.08 4.12
N PRO A 23 -9.00 8.69 5.33
CA PRO A 23 -8.86 7.30 5.79
C PRO A 23 -9.38 6.26 4.79
N ALA A 24 -10.42 6.60 4.03
CA ALA A 24 -10.97 5.77 2.96
C ALA A 24 -10.02 5.60 1.76
N ALA A 25 -9.25 6.64 1.40
CA ALA A 25 -8.25 6.55 0.34
C ALA A 25 -7.09 5.62 0.75
N TRP A 26 -6.67 5.70 2.02
CA TRP A 26 -5.66 4.80 2.59
C TRP A 26 -6.14 3.35 2.59
N SER A 27 -7.37 3.07 3.04
CA SER A 27 -7.90 1.70 3.08
C SER A 27 -8.00 1.07 1.68
N GLY A 28 -8.43 1.85 0.68
CA GLY A 28 -8.48 1.40 -0.72
C GLY A 28 -7.10 1.04 -1.27
N MET A 29 -6.09 1.88 -0.99
CA MET A 29 -4.71 1.62 -1.38
C MET A 29 -4.14 0.36 -0.72
N HIS A 30 -4.36 0.20 0.59
CA HIS A 30 -3.89 -0.98 1.33
C HIS A 30 -4.56 -2.27 0.86
N LEU A 31 -5.83 -2.20 0.47
CA LEU A 31 -6.54 -3.35 -0.11
C LEU A 31 -5.94 -3.76 -1.46
N ALA A 32 -5.56 -2.79 -2.30
CA ALA A 32 -4.86 -3.06 -3.55
C ALA A 32 -3.50 -3.73 -3.31
N ALA A 33 -2.71 -3.20 -2.37
CA ALA A 33 -1.42 -3.79 -1.98
C ALA A 33 -1.58 -5.23 -1.46
N ARG A 34 -2.56 -5.46 -0.57
CA ARG A 34 -2.86 -6.80 -0.02
C ARG A 34 -3.21 -7.80 -1.13
N ARG A 35 -4.08 -7.42 -2.08
CA ARG A 35 -4.45 -8.30 -3.21
C ARG A 35 -3.26 -8.62 -4.10
N ALA A 36 -2.48 -7.62 -4.47
CA ALA A 36 -1.31 -7.79 -5.32
C ALA A 36 -0.26 -8.69 -4.65
N CYS A 37 -0.01 -8.50 -3.35
CA CYS A 37 0.94 -9.32 -2.60
C CYS A 37 0.49 -10.76 -2.39
N ILE A 38 -0.80 -11.01 -2.15
CA ILE A 38 -1.34 -12.38 -2.10
C ILE A 38 -1.13 -13.08 -3.44
N ALA A 39 -1.43 -12.39 -4.55
CA ALA A 39 -1.24 -12.93 -5.88
C ALA A 39 0.24 -13.23 -6.18
N ALA A 40 1.14 -12.31 -5.82
CA ALA A 40 2.58 -12.46 -6.02
C ALA A 40 3.19 -13.62 -5.19
N ALA A 41 2.74 -13.81 -3.95
CA ALA A 41 3.23 -14.90 -3.09
C ALA A 41 2.70 -16.28 -3.51
N GLY A 42 1.51 -16.36 -4.12
CA GLY A 42 0.95 -17.60 -4.65
C GLY A 42 0.62 -18.66 -3.58
N LEU A 43 0.46 -18.26 -2.31
CA LEU A 43 0.16 -19.16 -1.20
C LEU A 43 -1.36 -19.40 -1.07
N ARG A 44 -1.73 -20.59 -0.60
CA ARG A 44 -3.09 -20.91 -0.16
C ARG A 44 -3.32 -20.40 1.26
N THR A 45 -4.58 -20.11 1.58
CA THR A 45 -5.03 -19.62 2.89
C THR A 45 -4.13 -18.50 3.43
N PRO A 46 -3.97 -17.39 2.69
CA PRO A 46 -3.00 -16.37 3.02
C PRO A 46 -3.41 -15.57 4.26
N GLU A 47 -2.50 -15.44 5.20
CA GLU A 47 -2.51 -14.49 6.30
C GLU A 47 -1.58 -13.33 5.93
N VAL A 48 -2.03 -12.09 6.11
CA VAL A 48 -1.27 -10.91 5.69
C VAL A 48 -1.18 -9.91 6.85
N SER A 49 0.04 -9.42 7.11
CA SER A 49 0.33 -8.46 8.16
C SER A 49 -0.35 -7.10 7.96
N ALA A 50 -0.18 -6.22 8.94
CA ALA A 50 -0.38 -4.78 8.72
C ALA A 50 0.51 -4.29 7.56
N PRO A 51 0.05 -3.28 6.79
CA PRO A 51 0.90 -2.63 5.80
C PRO A 51 1.97 -1.78 6.48
N LEU A 52 3.19 -1.81 5.95
CA LEU A 52 4.26 -0.89 6.31
C LEU A 52 4.50 0.05 5.14
N ASP A 53 3.99 1.27 5.26
CA ASP A 53 4.16 2.29 4.22
C ASP A 53 5.52 2.97 4.32
N PHE A 54 6.19 3.05 3.18
CA PHE A 54 7.38 3.85 3.01
C PHE A 54 7.02 5.21 2.41
N SER A 55 7.90 6.18 2.63
CA SER A 55 7.78 7.53 2.10
C SER A 55 7.47 7.54 0.60
N ASP A 56 6.81 8.59 0.12
CA ASP A 56 6.40 8.71 -1.29
C ASP A 56 7.59 8.76 -2.27
N ARG A 57 8.82 8.98 -1.78
CA ARG A 57 10.05 8.88 -2.58
C ARG A 57 10.25 7.47 -3.13
N SER A 58 10.13 6.45 -2.29
CA SER A 58 10.17 5.04 -2.73
C SER A 58 8.81 4.57 -3.21
N ALA A 59 7.73 5.19 -2.71
CA ALA A 59 6.34 4.85 -3.04
C ALA A 59 6.05 3.35 -2.85
N ARG A 60 6.64 2.72 -1.83
CA ARG A 60 6.46 1.30 -1.53
C ARG A 60 5.57 1.09 -0.30
N THR A 61 4.79 0.02 -0.34
CA THR A 61 4.13 -0.56 0.83
C THR A 61 4.65 -1.99 0.97
N ALA A 62 5.19 -2.34 2.15
CA ALA A 62 5.64 -3.70 2.43
C ALA A 62 4.57 -4.46 3.22
N LEU A 63 4.40 -5.75 2.91
CA LEU A 63 3.55 -6.67 3.64
C LEU A 63 4.25 -8.01 3.81
N LEU A 64 4.02 -8.68 4.94
CA LEU A 64 4.33 -10.09 5.09
C LEU A 64 3.10 -10.90 4.71
N VAL A 65 3.30 -11.93 3.88
CA VAL A 65 2.28 -12.90 3.48
C VAL A 65 2.73 -14.29 3.94
N ARG A 66 1.93 -14.92 4.79
CA ARG A 66 2.15 -16.30 5.26
C ARG A 66 1.03 -17.19 4.75
N GLY A 67 1.33 -18.43 4.42
CA GLY A 67 0.32 -19.36 3.92
C GLY A 67 0.94 -20.69 3.51
N THR A 68 0.12 -21.58 2.95
CA THR A 68 0.58 -22.92 2.57
C THR A 68 0.92 -23.01 1.09
N TYR A 69 2.00 -23.70 0.76
CA TYR A 69 2.40 -23.93 -0.62
C TYR A 69 1.32 -24.73 -1.38
N PRO A 70 0.90 -24.31 -2.60
CA PRO A 70 -0.07 -25.06 -3.41
C PRO A 70 0.51 -26.36 -3.99
N GLN A 71 1.82 -26.45 -4.15
CA GLN A 71 2.49 -27.58 -4.78
C GLN A 71 2.34 -28.86 -3.94
N ARG A 72 1.86 -29.96 -4.54
CA ARG A 72 1.60 -31.23 -3.83
C ARG A 72 2.86 -31.81 -3.17
N PHE A 73 4.02 -31.68 -3.82
CA PHE A 73 5.29 -32.20 -3.31
C PHE A 73 5.79 -31.48 -2.04
N MET A 74 5.28 -30.28 -1.75
CA MET A 74 5.61 -29.52 -0.54
C MET A 74 4.85 -30.03 0.71
N LYS A 75 3.98 -31.05 0.56
CA LYS A 75 3.27 -31.72 1.68
C LYS A 75 2.57 -30.77 2.66
N GLY A 76 2.03 -29.66 2.16
CA GLY A 76 1.33 -28.67 2.99
C GLY A 76 2.26 -27.76 3.81
N ALA A 77 3.55 -27.69 3.47
CA ALA A 77 4.48 -26.76 4.10
C ALA A 77 3.98 -25.31 4.02
N THR A 78 4.30 -24.55 5.06
CA THR A 78 4.00 -23.12 5.17
C THR A 78 5.20 -22.32 4.70
N GLY A 79 4.95 -21.27 3.92
CA GLY A 79 5.93 -20.26 3.54
C GLY A 79 5.58 -18.90 4.15
N THR A 80 6.59 -18.06 4.32
CA THR A 80 6.42 -16.62 4.59
C THR A 80 7.16 -15.83 3.53
N PHE A 81 6.50 -14.83 2.96
CA PHE A 81 7.02 -13.97 1.93
C PHE A 81 7.00 -12.52 2.40
N LEU A 82 8.10 -11.80 2.15
CA LEU A 82 8.12 -10.35 2.18
C LEU A 82 7.71 -9.85 0.80
N CYS A 83 6.64 -9.08 0.74
CA CYS A 83 6.14 -8.46 -0.47
C CYS A 83 6.37 -6.95 -0.46
N LEU A 84 6.84 -6.43 -1.59
CA LEU A 84 6.93 -4.99 -1.86
C LEU A 84 5.94 -4.63 -2.97
N TYR A 85 4.94 -3.82 -2.62
CA TYR A 85 4.00 -3.23 -3.56
C TYR A 85 4.48 -1.83 -3.98
N ASP A 86 4.61 -1.59 -5.29
CA ASP A 86 4.87 -0.27 -5.86
C ASP A 86 3.55 0.47 -6.09
N ARG A 87 3.35 1.58 -5.37
CA ARG A 87 2.12 2.38 -5.45
C ARG A 87 1.98 3.14 -6.78
N ARG A 88 3.09 3.36 -7.51
CA ARG A 88 3.10 4.05 -8.81
C ARG A 88 2.71 3.10 -9.94
N THR A 89 3.37 1.94 -10.01
CA THR A 89 3.13 0.95 -11.08
C THR A 89 1.99 -0.01 -10.76
N LYS A 90 1.55 -0.07 -9.50
CA LYS A 90 0.55 -1.00 -8.97
C LYS A 90 0.96 -2.47 -9.13
N THR A 91 2.26 -2.74 -9.11
CA THR A 91 2.82 -4.09 -9.19
C THR A 91 3.38 -4.52 -7.84
N ALA A 92 3.43 -5.83 -7.61
CA ALA A 92 3.97 -6.43 -6.40
C ALA A 92 5.06 -7.44 -6.76
N GLU A 93 6.12 -7.45 -5.95
CA GLU A 93 7.16 -8.48 -5.96
C GLU A 93 7.19 -9.13 -4.58
N ALA A 94 7.21 -10.45 -4.54
CA ALA A 94 7.23 -11.22 -3.30
C ALA A 94 8.45 -12.14 -3.30
N MET A 95 9.22 -12.09 -2.22
CA MET A 95 10.40 -12.93 -2.00
C MET A 95 10.19 -13.76 -0.76
N GLU A 96 10.58 -15.03 -0.82
CA GLU A 96 10.55 -15.90 0.36
C GLU A 96 11.48 -15.32 1.43
N ALA A 97 10.96 -15.23 2.66
CA ALA A 97 11.62 -14.57 3.78
C ALA A 97 11.60 -15.51 4.99
N PRO A 98 12.38 -16.61 4.97
CA PRO A 98 12.41 -17.56 6.06
C PRO A 98 12.95 -16.86 7.33
N GLY A 99 12.19 -16.95 8.43
CA GLY A 99 12.52 -16.29 9.70
C GLY A 99 11.72 -15.02 9.99
N PHE A 100 10.99 -14.49 9.01
CA PHE A 100 10.02 -13.42 9.27
C PHE A 100 8.71 -14.02 9.79
N ALA A 101 8.13 -13.37 10.79
CA ALA A 101 6.89 -13.80 11.44
C ALA A 101 5.85 -12.68 11.43
N ILE A 102 4.59 -13.07 11.24
CA ILE A 102 3.45 -12.19 11.50
C ILE A 102 3.16 -12.33 12.99
N ASP A 103 3.31 -11.25 13.76
CA ASP A 103 3.02 -11.24 15.20
C ASP A 103 1.49 -11.42 15.42
N PRO A 104 1.05 -12.55 16.01
CA PRO A 104 -0.37 -12.81 16.21
C PRO A 104 -1.00 -11.88 17.27
N ALA A 105 -0.19 -11.26 18.15
CA ALA A 105 -0.68 -10.37 19.21
C ALA A 105 -0.98 -8.95 18.71
N ARG A 106 -0.54 -8.58 17.49
CA ARG A 106 -0.80 -7.27 16.90
C ARG A 106 -1.33 -7.42 15.46
N PRO A 107 -2.59 -7.87 15.30
CA PRO A 107 -3.22 -7.85 13.98
C PRO A 107 -3.24 -6.42 13.45
N GLY A 108 -2.88 -6.26 12.18
CA GLY A 108 -2.94 -4.96 11.50
C GLY A 108 -4.37 -4.44 11.59
N LYS A 109 -4.54 -3.31 12.29
CA LYS A 109 -5.83 -2.62 12.38
C LYS A 109 -6.25 -2.08 11.02
#